data_AF-A0A7W6SUP5-F1
#
_entry.id   AF-A0A7W6SUP5-F1
#
_cell.length_a   1.000
_cell.length_b   1.000
_cell.length_c   1.000
_cell.angle_alpha   90.00
_cell.angle_beta   90.00
_cell.angle_gamma   90.00
#
_symmetry.space_group_name_H-M   'P 1'
#
loop_
_entity.id
_entity.type
_entity.pdbx_description
1 polymer ?
#
loop_
_entity_poly.entity_id
_entity_poly.type
_entity_poly.pdbx_seq_one_letter_code
_entity_poly.pdbx_strand_id
1 'polypeptide(L)' 'MTPSAAEIASRIIGARVFVQEVRDPSDGSTTFAVVYGSEARRWTSRHRFDEVDQANAAATVLADWLCAEVR' A
#
# COMPACT_ATOMS: atom_id res chain seq x y z
N MET A 1 2.95 23.67 -2.00
CA MET A 1 1.70 23.56 -2.76
C MET A 1 1.14 22.17 -2.60
N THR A 2 -0.11 22.04 -2.16
CA THR A 2 -0.82 20.76 -2.03
C THR A 2 -1.41 20.42 -3.40
N PRO A 3 -1.20 19.20 -3.94
CA PRO A 3 -1.78 18.81 -5.22
C PRO A 3 -3.31 18.85 -5.15
N SER A 4 -3.94 19.25 -6.24
CA SER A 4 -5.39 19.26 -6.37
C SER A 4 -5.96 17.83 -6.36
N ALA A 5 -7.23 17.68 -5.98
CA ALA A 5 -7.92 16.39 -6.01
C ALA A 5 -7.92 15.75 -7.41
N ALA A 6 -7.94 16.56 -8.48
CA ALA A 6 -7.84 16.09 -9.86
C ALA A 6 -6.43 15.58 -10.22
N GLU A 7 -5.37 16.19 -9.68
CA GLU A 7 -3.99 15.68 -9.83
C GLU A 7 -3.72 14.43 -8.98
N ILE A 8 -4.43 14.29 -7.85
CA ILE A 8 -4.40 13.06 -7.06
C ILE A 8 -5.11 11.96 -7.85
N ALA A 9 -6.33 12.21 -8.33
CA ALA A 9 -7.11 11.25 -9.12
C ALA A 9 -6.41 10.81 -10.42
N SER A 10 -5.78 11.73 -11.16
CA SER A 10 -5.06 11.39 -12.40
C SER A 10 -3.82 10.52 -12.17
N ARG A 11 -3.21 10.57 -10.97
CA ARG A 11 -2.08 9.72 -10.57
C ARG A 11 -2.50 8.32 -10.10
N ILE A 12 -3.80 8.09 -9.91
CA ILE A 12 -4.36 6.86 -9.35
C ILE A 12 -4.93 5.95 -10.46
N ILE A 13 -5.14 6.43 -11.68
CA ILE A 13 -5.52 5.55 -12.81
C ILE A 13 -4.43 4.49 -13.00
N GLY A 14 -4.79 3.21 -12.84
CA GLY A 14 -3.85 2.08 -12.89
C GLY A 14 -3.04 1.83 -11.60
N ALA A 15 -3.35 2.54 -10.51
CA ALA A 15 -2.74 2.31 -9.23
C ALA A 15 -3.27 1.05 -8.55
N ARG A 16 -2.39 0.41 -7.79
CA ARG A 16 -2.60 -0.86 -7.12
C ARG A 16 -2.12 -0.76 -5.69
N VAL A 17 -2.87 -1.38 -4.79
CA VAL A 17 -2.49 -1.59 -3.40
C VAL A 17 -2.32 -3.09 -3.19
N PHE A 18 -1.21 -3.51 -2.59
CA PHE A 18 -0.94 -4.93 -2.32
C PHE A 18 -0.19 -5.08 -1.01
N VAL A 19 -0.26 -6.27 -0.41
CA VAL A 19 0.49 -6.61 0.80
C VAL A 19 1.85 -7.19 0.42
N GLN A 20 2.90 -6.70 1.06
CA GLN A 20 4.26 -7.21 0.94
C GLN A 20 4.69 -7.86 2.25
N GLU A 21 5.13 -9.10 2.16
CA GLU A 21 5.85 -9.78 3.24
C GLU A 21 7.25 -9.16 3.40
N VAL A 22 7.61 -8.84 4.63
CA VAL A 22 8.91 -8.30 5.02
C VAL A 22 9.50 -9.19 6.09
N ARG A 23 10.58 -9.88 5.72
CA ARG A 23 11.33 -10.74 6.62
C ARG A 23 12.53 -9.99 7.19
N ASP A 24 12.64 -9.97 8.51
CA ASP A 24 13.80 -9.40 9.18
C ASP A 24 14.99 -10.37 9.05
N PRO A 25 16.15 -9.91 8.56
CA PRO A 25 17.32 -10.78 8.37
C PRO A 25 18.02 -11.17 9.68
N SER A 26 17.75 -10.48 10.79
CA SER A 26 18.45 -10.66 12.06
C SER A 26 17.85 -11.77 12.93
N ASP A 27 16.53 -11.87 12.97
CA ASP A 27 15.81 -12.88 13.76
C ASP A 27 14.93 -13.80 12.92
N GLY A 28 14.80 -13.52 11.62
CA GLY A 28 13.98 -14.29 10.70
C GLY A 28 12.47 -14.09 10.85
N SER A 29 12.05 -13.14 11.69
CA SER A 29 10.64 -12.79 11.89
C SER A 29 10.01 -12.25 10.60
N THR A 30 8.72 -12.51 10.43
CA THR A 30 7.95 -12.06 9.27
C THR A 30 6.92 -11.04 9.71
N THR A 31 6.89 -9.90 9.03
CA THR A 31 5.86 -8.87 9.16
C THR A 31 5.28 -8.55 7.78
N PHE A 32 4.17 -7.80 7.76
CA PHE A 32 3.48 -7.43 6.53
C PHE A 32 3.38 -5.90 6.44
N ALA A 33 3.47 -5.37 5.22
CA ALA A 33 3.24 -3.95 4.97
C ALA A 33 2.40 -3.73 3.73
N VAL A 34 1.67 -2.62 3.72
CA VAL A 34 0.85 -2.23 2.59
C VAL A 34 1.69 -1.41 1.62
N VAL A 35 1.63 -1.75 0.35
CA VAL A 35 2.36 -1.09 -0.73
C VAL A 35 1.36 -0.46 -1.69
N TYR A 36 1.53 0.82 -1.95
CA TYR A 36 0.91 1.50 -3.08
C TYR A 36 1.88 1.51 -4.26
N GLY A 37 1.40 1.13 -5.44
CA GLY A 37 2.14 1.19 -6.70
C GLY A 37 1.29 1.80 -7.80
N SER A 38 1.89 2.65 -8.61
CA SER A 38 1.36 3.20 -9.86
C SER A 38 2.49 3.21 -10.88
N GLU A 39 2.22 3.53 -12.15
CA GLU A 39 3.26 3.64 -13.18
C GLU A 39 4.32 4.70 -12.83
N ALA A 40 3.95 5.75 -12.09
CA ALA A 40 4.84 6.85 -11.76
C ALA A 40 5.53 6.70 -10.39
N ARG A 41 4.92 6.00 -9.43
CA ARG A 41 5.37 5.97 -8.03
C ARG A 41 5.05 4.66 -7.34
N ARG A 42 5.99 4.24 -6.48
CA ARG A 42 5.82 3.18 -5.50
C ARG A 42 6.12 3.71 -4.11
N TRP A 43 5.28 3.36 -3.14
CA TRP A 43 5.43 3.72 -1.74
C TRP A 43 5.02 2.55 -0.86
N THR A 44 5.83 2.25 0.15
CA THR A 44 5.55 1.23 1.16
C THR A 44 5.22 1.90 2.49
N SER A 45 4.17 1.43 3.15
CA SER A 45 3.78 1.91 4.48
C SER A 45 4.92 1.71 5.48
N ARG A 46 5.06 2.68 6.41
CA ARG A 46 5.99 2.52 7.54
C ARG A 46 5.44 1.57 8.61
N HIS A 47 4.12 1.48 8.71
CA HIS A 47 3.47 0.56 9.64
C HIS A 47 3.70 -0.89 9.19
N ARG A 48 3.94 -1.75 10.17
CA ARG A 48 4.15 -3.20 10.02
C ARG A 48 3.06 -3.91 10.80
N PHE A 49 2.43 -4.88 10.15
CA PHE A 49 1.43 -5.75 10.75
C PHE A 49 2.08 -7.09 11.05
N ASP A 50 1.74 -7.68 12.19
CA ASP A 50 2.18 -9.03 12.55
C ASP A 50 1.33 -10.11 11.86
N GLU A 51 0.09 -9.77 11.50
CA GLU A 51 -0.86 -10.66 10.84
C GLU A 51 -1.20 -10.18 9.42
N VAL A 52 -1.18 -11.12 8.46
CA VAL A 52 -1.49 -10.83 7.05
C VAL A 52 -2.92 -10.33 6.86
N ASP A 53 -3.88 -10.81 7.65
CA ASP A 53 -5.28 -10.41 7.56
C ASP A 53 -5.48 -8.94 7.94
N GLN A 54 -4.73 -8.44 8.92
CA GLN A 54 -4.75 -7.02 9.30
C GLN A 54 -4.16 -6.15 8.19
N ALA A 55 -3.06 -6.60 7.57
CA ALA A 55 -2.47 -5.91 6.42
C ALA A 55 -3.41 -5.90 5.21
N ASN A 56 -4.12 -7.00 4.96
CA ASN A 56 -5.13 -7.09 3.89
C ASN A 56 -6.31 -6.14 4.15
N ALA A 57 -6.82 -6.08 5.38
CA ALA A 57 -7.88 -5.14 5.74
C ALA A 57 -7.43 -3.68 5.53
N ALA A 58 -6.20 -3.35 5.94
CA ALA A 58 -5.62 -2.02 5.70
C ALA A 58 -5.42 -1.72 4.22
N ALA A 59 -5.01 -2.71 3.42
CA ALA A 59 -4.86 -2.59 1.97
C ALA A 59 -6.21 -2.30 1.29
N THR A 60 -7.29 -2.99 1.69
CA THR A 60 -8.65 -2.73 1.19
C THR A 60 -9.10 -1.31 1.51
N VAL A 61 -8.98 -0.87 2.76
CA VAL A 61 -9.38 0.49 3.16
C VAL A 61 -8.58 1.55 2.40
N LEU A 62 -7.27 1.33 2.21
CA LEU A 62 -6.43 2.27 1.45
C LEU A 62 -6.80 2.29 -0.03
N ALA A 63 -7.09 1.13 -0.63
CA ALA A 63 -7.53 1.01 -2.01
C ALA A 63 -8.85 1.74 -2.23
N ASP A 64 -9.83 1.57 -1.34
CA ASP A 64 -11.11 2.28 -1.39
C ASP A 64 -10.92 3.80 -1.29
N TRP A 65 -10.08 4.26 -0.35
CA TRP A 65 -9.80 5.69 -0.17
C TRP A 65 -9.12 6.31 -1.39
N LEU A 66 -8.24 5.56 -2.05
CA LEU A 66 -7.52 6.02 -3.24
C LEU A 66 -8.31 5.78 -4.54
N CYS A 67 -9.35 4.94 -4.56
CA CYS A 67 -9.92 4.39 -5.79
C CYS A 67 -8.90 3.58 -6.61
N ALA A 68 -8.06 2.79 -5.93
CA ALA A 68 -7.07 1.90 -6.52
C ALA A 68 -7.54 0.42 -6.48
N GLU A 69 -6.90 -0.46 -7.25
CA GLU A 69 -7.19 -1.90 -7.20
C GLU A 69 -6.41 -2.59 -6.08
N VAL A 70 -7.03 -3.53 -5.36
CA VAL A 70 -6.29 -4.47 -4.48
C VAL A 70 -5.73 -5.62 -5.33
N ARG A 71 -4.46 -5.99 -5.13
CA ARG A 71 -3.80 -7.12 -5.79
C ARG A 71 -3.07 -8.05 -4.84
#